data_AF-A0A6L4ABU9-F1
#
_entry.id   AF-A0A6L4ABU9-F1
#
_cell.length_a   1.000
_cell.length_b   1.000
_cell.length_c   1.000
_cell.angle_alpha   90.00
_cell.angle_beta   90.00
_cell.angle_gamma   90.00
#
_symmetry.space_group_name_H-M   'P 1'
#
loop_
_entity.id
_entity.type
_entity.pdbx_description
1 polymer ?
#
loop_
_entity_poly.entity_id
_entity_poly.type
_entity_poly.pdbx_seq_one_letter_code
_entity_poly.pdbx_strand_id
1 'polypeptide(L)'
;MAFNIQAYIIDIRHDVPNIHDQFLVDTNVWYWLGYANARVTARPYQLTEYSSYLIAIRQGGAKLHKSALSFSELAHRIESTELEIFQRSAPQNAKVYLKQFRHNYPVARQQVITEITNT
;
A
#
# COMPACT_ATOMS: atom_id res chain seq x y z
N MET A 1 15.70 -1.60 27.38
CA MET A 1 16.80 -1.81 26.41
C MET A 1 16.61 -0.81 25.28
N ALA A 2 17.60 0.06 25.04
CA ALA A 2 17.55 1.02 23.94
C ALA A 2 18.34 0.43 22.77
N PHE A 3 17.69 0.30 21.61
CA PHE A 3 18.36 -0.08 20.37
C PHE A 3 18.97 1.17 19.75
N ASN A 4 20.29 1.21 19.61
CA ASN A 4 20.97 2.29 18.91
C ASN A 4 20.89 2.00 17.41
N ILE A 5 19.85 2.51 16.74
CA ILE A 5 19.65 2.33 15.31
C ILE A 5 20.58 3.29 14.57
N GLN A 6 21.65 2.76 13.97
CA GLN A 6 22.51 3.51 13.05
C GLN A 6 21.99 3.32 11.62
N ALA A 7 21.19 4.27 11.15
CA ALA A 7 20.69 4.28 9.77
C ALA A 7 20.95 5.64 9.13
N TYR A 8 21.37 5.63 7.87
CA TYR A 8 21.41 6.84 7.05
C TYR A 8 20.01 7.13 6.55
N ILE A 9 19.48 8.31 6.92
CA ILE A 9 18.21 8.80 6.37
C ILE A 9 18.54 9.52 5.07
N ILE A 10 18.01 9.01 3.97
CA ILE A 10 18.14 9.63 2.65
C ILE A 10 16.84 10.35 2.26
N ASP A 11 16.96 11.45 1.53
CA ASP A 11 15.83 12.08 0.87
C ASP A 11 15.71 11.52 -0.54
N ILE A 12 14.70 10.68 -0.75
CA ILE A 12 14.45 9.98 -2.02
C ILE A 12 14.20 10.93 -3.21
N ARG A 13 13.91 12.22 -2.95
CA ARG A 13 13.72 13.23 -4.01
C ARG A 13 15.03 13.69 -4.65
N HIS A 14 16.13 13.47 -3.94
CA HIS A 14 17.48 13.90 -4.34
C HIS A 14 18.44 12.72 -4.46
N ASP A 15 17.98 11.51 -4.16
CA ASP A 15 18.76 10.28 -4.29
C ASP A 15 18.62 9.68 -5.69
N VAL A 16 19.67 8.99 -6.14
CA VAL A 16 19.69 8.27 -7.41
C VAL A 16 20.09 6.82 -7.13
N PRO A 17 19.17 5.85 -7.29
CA PRO A 17 19.45 4.44 -7.04
C PRO A 17 20.59 3.90 -7.90
N ASN A 18 21.49 3.15 -7.30
CA ASN A 18 22.56 2.43 -7.98
C ASN A 18 22.13 1.00 -8.34
N ILE A 19 22.64 0.45 -9.43
CA ILE A 19 22.37 -0.94 -9.86
C ILE A 19 22.72 -2.00 -8.80
N HIS A 20 23.67 -1.71 -7.91
CA HIS A 20 24.09 -2.60 -6.84
C HIS A 20 23.26 -2.47 -5.55
N ASP A 21 22.37 -1.48 -5.48
CA ASP A 21 21.52 -1.26 -4.33
C ASP A 21 20.45 -2.35 -4.20
N GLN A 22 20.04 -2.57 -2.95
CA GLN A 22 19.00 -3.51 -2.59
C GLN A 22 18.01 -2.82 -1.68
N PHE A 23 16.74 -2.78 -2.09
CA PHE A 23 15.69 -2.11 -1.35
C PHE A 23 14.66 -3.11 -0.86
N LEU A 24 14.24 -2.96 0.40
CA LEU A 24 13.01 -3.53 0.90
C LEU A 24 12.00 -2.39 1.01
N VAL A 25 10.90 -2.53 0.28
CA VAL A 25 9.89 -1.48 0.19
C VAL A 25 8.79 -1.75 1.20
N ASP A 26 8.46 -0.72 1.99
CA ASP A 26 7.37 -0.75 2.97
C ASP A 26 6.02 -1.04 2.30
N THR A 27 5.16 -1.79 2.97
CA THR A 27 3.81 -2.11 2.51
C THR A 27 2.98 -0.87 2.20
N ASN A 28 3.24 0.25 2.88
CA ASN A 28 2.58 1.52 2.61
C ASN A 28 2.80 2.02 1.18
N VAL A 29 4.02 1.86 0.70
CA VAL A 29 4.40 2.27 -0.64
C VAL A 29 3.75 1.36 -1.69
N TRP A 30 3.72 0.04 -1.45
CA TRP A 30 3.02 -0.89 -2.32
C TRP A 30 1.53 -0.60 -2.41
N TYR A 31 0.90 -0.26 -1.29
CA TYR A 31 -0.50 0.16 -1.27
C TYR A 31 -0.74 1.41 -2.12
N TRP A 32 0.11 2.43 -2.03
CA TRP A 32 -0.07 3.65 -2.82
C TRP A 32 0.06 3.44 -4.33
N LEU A 33 0.87 2.46 -4.75
CA LEU A 33 1.17 2.21 -6.15
C LEU A 33 0.29 1.15 -6.80
N GLY A 34 -0.08 0.13 -6.03
CA GLY A 34 -0.79 -1.05 -6.54
C GLY A 34 -2.31 -0.95 -6.44
N TYR A 35 -2.83 -0.19 -5.47
CA TYR A 35 -4.26 -0.13 -5.24
C TYR A 35 -4.89 1.13 -5.86
N ALA A 36 -5.90 0.92 -6.72
CA ALA A 36 -6.50 1.99 -7.51
C ALA A 36 -7.13 3.11 -6.64
N ASN A 37 -7.77 2.72 -5.53
CA ASN A 37 -8.44 3.67 -4.63
C ASN A 37 -7.51 4.22 -3.54
N ALA A 38 -6.21 3.95 -3.57
CA ALA A 38 -5.27 4.48 -2.59
C ALA A 38 -5.30 6.02 -2.54
N ARG A 39 -5.63 6.68 -3.66
CA ARG A 39 -5.80 8.13 -3.78
C ARG A 39 -6.84 8.74 -2.83
N VAL A 40 -7.79 7.94 -2.33
CA VAL A 40 -8.81 8.40 -1.38
C VAL A 40 -8.19 8.83 -0.05
N THR A 41 -7.06 8.21 0.33
CA THR A 41 -6.39 8.43 1.62
C THR A 41 -4.96 8.91 1.49
N ALA A 42 -4.32 8.70 0.33
CA ALA A 42 -2.94 9.07 0.09
C ALA A 42 -2.76 10.59 -0.10
N ARG A 43 -1.63 11.10 0.38
CA ARG A 43 -1.16 12.47 0.11
C ARG A 43 -0.48 12.53 -1.26
N PRO A 44 -0.45 13.70 -1.94
CA PRO A 44 0.15 13.81 -3.27
C PRO A 44 1.59 13.25 -3.37
N TYR A 45 2.47 13.59 -2.43
CA TYR A 45 3.87 13.12 -2.45
C TYR A 45 4.00 11.59 -2.32
N GLN A 46 3.02 10.92 -1.71
CA GLN A 46 3.01 9.47 -1.55
C GLN A 46 2.77 8.77 -2.89
N LEU A 47 2.02 9.43 -3.78
CA LEU A 47 1.70 8.94 -5.11
C LEU A 47 2.74 9.35 -6.15
N THR A 48 3.45 10.47 -5.95
CA THR A 48 4.41 11.01 -6.93
C THR A 48 5.86 10.68 -6.61
N GLU A 49 6.33 10.95 -5.40
CA GLU A 49 7.75 10.82 -5.07
C GLU A 49 8.16 9.35 -4.98
N TYR A 50 7.37 8.54 -4.26
CA TYR A 50 7.62 7.11 -4.13
C TYR A 50 7.45 6.36 -5.46
N SER A 51 6.48 6.75 -6.30
CA SER A 51 6.33 6.16 -7.63
C SER A 51 7.55 6.44 -8.50
N SER A 52 8.00 7.70 -8.49
CA SER A 52 9.12 8.14 -9.33
C SER A 52 10.40 7.46 -8.91
N TYR A 53 10.64 7.35 -7.60
CA TYR A 53 11.82 6.69 -7.05
C TYR A 53 11.82 5.18 -7.33
N LEU A 54 10.68 4.48 -7.19
CA LEU A 54 10.62 3.05 -7.55
C LEU A 54 10.77 2.80 -9.05
N ILE A 55 10.27 3.70 -9.90
CA ILE A 55 10.52 3.66 -11.34
C ILE A 55 12.02 3.81 -11.60
N ALA A 56 12.69 4.76 -10.95
CA ALA A 56 14.13 4.96 -11.06
C ALA A 56 14.93 3.72 -10.61
N ILE A 57 14.54 3.09 -9.49
CA ILE A 57 15.12 1.81 -9.03
C ILE A 57 15.01 0.74 -10.11
N ARG A 58 13.81 0.57 -10.67
CA ARG A 58 13.54 -0.44 -11.70
C ARG A 58 14.32 -0.17 -12.99
N GLN A 59 14.41 1.09 -13.42
CA GLN A 59 15.15 1.51 -14.61
C GLN A 59 16.67 1.39 -14.43
N GLY A 60 17.17 1.70 -13.22
CA GLY A 60 18.58 1.56 -12.84
C GLY A 60 19.02 0.11 -12.61
N GLY A 61 18.09 -0.85 -12.65
CA GLY A 61 18.39 -2.27 -12.50
C GLY A 61 18.66 -2.73 -11.06
N ALA A 62 18.40 -1.88 -10.07
CA ALA A 62 18.59 -2.24 -8.66
C ALA A 62 17.53 -3.26 -8.20
N LYS A 63 17.82 -3.98 -7.11
CA LYS A 63 16.97 -5.11 -6.70
C LYS A 63 15.92 -4.68 -5.68
N LEU A 64 14.65 -4.94 -6.00
CA LEU A 64 13.52 -4.80 -5.08
C LEU A 64 13.19 -6.14 -4.41
N HIS A 65 13.22 -6.16 -3.09
CA HIS A 65 12.82 -7.29 -2.27
C HIS A 65 11.40 -7.09 -1.74
N LYS A 66 10.72 -8.21 -1.51
CA LYS A 66 9.36 -8.26 -0.93
C LYS A 66 9.23 -9.42 0.03
N SER A 67 8.37 -9.27 1.03
CA SER A 67 8.06 -10.32 2.00
C SER A 67 6.63 -10.83 1.82
N ALA A 68 6.39 -12.10 2.15
CA ALA A 68 5.03 -12.65 2.23
C ALA A 68 4.15 -11.86 3.21
N LEU A 69 4.75 -11.32 4.28
CA LEU A 69 4.07 -10.47 5.25
C LEU A 69 3.53 -9.18 4.60
N SER A 70 4.30 -8.59 3.69
CA SER A 70 3.88 -7.38 2.95
C SER A 70 2.59 -7.61 2.16
N PHE A 71 2.38 -8.81 1.59
CA PHE A 71 1.13 -9.13 0.89
C PHE A 71 -0.06 -9.25 1.82
N SER A 72 0.10 -9.90 2.99
CA SER A 72 -0.99 -10.04 3.96
C SER A 72 -1.41 -8.70 4.55
N GLU A 73 -0.45 -7.82 4.82
CA GLU A 73 -0.70 -6.47 5.31
C GLU A 73 -1.33 -5.60 4.22
N LEU A 74 -0.86 -5.69 2.97
CA LEU A 74 -1.44 -4.99 1.83
C LEU A 74 -2.91 -5.36 1.62
N ALA A 75 -3.24 -6.66 1.64
CA ALA A 75 -4.61 -7.14 1.54
C ALA A 75 -5.50 -6.60 2.65
N HIS A 76 -4.99 -6.54 3.88
CA HIS A 76 -5.72 -5.98 5.02
C HIS A 76 -5.99 -4.47 4.85
N ARG A 77 -5.01 -3.71 4.33
CA ARG A 77 -5.16 -2.27 4.09
C ARG A 77 -6.14 -1.95 2.96
N ILE A 78 -6.10 -2.71 1.87
CA ILE A 78 -7.09 -2.62 0.78
C ILE A 78 -8.49 -2.87 1.34
N GLU A 79 -8.69 -3.98 2.06
CA GLU A 79 -9.99 -4.32 2.62
C GLU A 79 -10.54 -3.28 3.60
N SER A 80 -9.67 -2.71 4.45
CA SER A 80 -10.05 -1.66 5.40
C SER A 80 -10.51 -0.39 4.68
N THR A 81 -9.86 -0.05 3.57
CA THR A 81 -10.22 1.13 2.78
C THR A 81 -11.50 0.93 1.99
N GLU A 82 -11.70 -0.25 1.41
CA GLU A 82 -12.96 -0.61 0.74
C GLU A 82 -14.15 -0.61 1.73
N LEU A 83 -13.94 -1.05 2.97
CA LEU A 83 -14.94 -0.91 4.02
C LEU A 83 -15.27 0.56 4.31
N GLU A 84 -14.26 1.42 4.39
CA GLU A 84 -14.47 2.85 4.62
C GLU A 84 -15.26 3.49 3.47
N ILE A 85 -14.91 3.18 2.21
CA ILE A 85 -15.62 3.63 1.01
C ILE A 85 -17.08 3.13 1.04
N PHE A 86 -17.29 1.87 1.39
CA PHE A 86 -18.62 1.28 1.54
C PHE A 86 -19.45 2.01 2.62
N GLN A 87 -18.85 2.28 3.78
CA GLN A 87 -19.53 2.99 4.87
C GLN A 87 -19.91 4.43 4.50
N ARG A 88 -19.08 5.12 3.69
CA ARG A 88 -19.39 6.46 3.20
C ARG A 88 -20.58 6.49 2.22
N SER A 89 -20.82 5.40 1.50
CA SER A 89 -21.94 5.26 0.57
C SER A 89 -23.20 4.64 1.21
N ALA A 90 -23.09 4.07 2.41
CA ALA A 90 -24.20 3.49 3.15
C ALA A 90 -25.05 4.57 3.89
N PRO A 91 -26.32 4.28 4.23
CA PRO A 91 -27.12 5.15 5.10
C PRO A 91 -26.42 5.39 6.44
N GLN A 92 -26.42 6.64 6.93
CA GLN A 92 -25.63 7.17 8.06
C GLN A 92 -25.69 6.37 9.39
N ASN A 93 -26.59 5.41 9.54
CA ASN A 93 -26.80 4.63 10.76
C ASN A 93 -26.31 3.16 10.69
N ALA A 94 -25.84 2.68 9.55
CA ALA A 94 -25.34 1.31 9.41
C ALA A 94 -23.83 1.24 9.69
N LYS A 95 -23.43 1.16 10.97
CA LYS A 95 -22.05 0.81 11.32
C LYS A 95 -21.80 -0.66 10.97
N VAL A 96 -21.18 -0.91 9.82
CA VAL A 96 -20.77 -2.24 9.37
C VAL A 96 -19.34 -2.53 9.82
N TYR A 97 -19.13 -3.59 10.58
CA TYR A 97 -17.77 -4.00 10.98
C TYR A 97 -17.13 -4.92 9.94
N LEU A 98 -15.79 -5.01 9.93
CA LEU A 98 -15.02 -5.79 8.95
C LEU A 98 -15.50 -7.24 8.81
N LYS A 99 -15.81 -7.92 9.92
CA LYS A 99 -16.33 -9.30 9.89
C LYS A 99 -17.71 -9.39 9.21
N GLN A 100 -18.58 -8.40 9.44
CA GLN A 100 -19.89 -8.34 8.78
C GLN A 100 -19.73 -8.00 7.31
N PHE A 101 -18.82 -7.09 6.97
CA PHE A 101 -18.48 -6.75 5.59
C PHE A 101 -18.08 -7.99 4.77
N ARG A 102 -17.21 -8.83 5.34
CA ARG A 102 -16.74 -10.07 4.71
C ARG A 102 -17.85 -11.10 4.44
N HIS A 103 -18.82 -11.23 5.35
CA HIS A 103 -19.80 -12.31 5.30
C HIS A 103 -21.14 -11.89 4.68
N ASN A 104 -21.54 -10.64 4.86
CA ASN A 104 -22.89 -10.19 4.54
C ASN A 104 -22.96 -9.37 3.24
N TYR A 105 -21.80 -9.00 2.66
CA TYR A 105 -21.73 -8.16 1.45
C TYR A 105 -20.86 -8.83 0.38
N PRO A 106 -21.33 -9.94 -0.23
CA PRO A 106 -20.52 -10.75 -1.14
C PRO A 106 -20.05 -9.98 -2.39
N VAL A 107 -20.86 -9.05 -2.91
CA VAL A 107 -20.49 -8.23 -4.08
C VAL A 107 -19.34 -7.29 -3.74
N ALA A 108 -19.44 -6.54 -2.64
CA ALA A 108 -18.36 -5.66 -2.18
C ALA A 108 -17.11 -6.46 -1.81
N ARG A 109 -17.27 -7.63 -1.18
CA ARG A 109 -16.15 -8.52 -0.87
C ARG A 109 -15.43 -9.02 -2.13
N GLN A 110 -16.17 -9.33 -3.19
CA GLN A 110 -15.59 -9.75 -4.47
C GLN A 110 -14.76 -8.64 -5.10
N GLN A 111 -15.19 -7.37 -4.99
CA GLN A 111 -14.39 -6.22 -5.46
C GLN A 111 -13.04 -6.16 -4.72
N VAL A 112 -13.04 -6.32 -3.39
CA VAL A 112 -11.78 -6.40 -2.61
C VAL A 112 -10.87 -7.52 -3.12
N ILE A 113 -11.41 -8.70 -3.39
CA ILE A 113 -10.62 -9.86 -3.89
C ILE A 113 -10.01 -9.55 -5.26
N THR A 114 -10.80 -8.93 -6.15
CA THR A 114 -10.32 -8.52 -7.47
C THR A 114 -9.16 -7.52 -7.35
N GLU A 115 -9.27 -6.50 -6.49
CA GLU A 115 -8.18 -5.54 -6.26
C GLU A 115 -6.92 -6.24 -5.74
N ILE A 116 -7.05 -7.12 -4.74
CA ILE A 116 -5.91 -7.88 -4.18
C ILE A 116 -5.25 -8.75 -5.25
N THR A 117 -6.02 -9.37 -6.15
CA THR A 117 -5.49 -10.26 -7.19
C THR A 117 -4.81 -9.49 -8.31
N ASN A 118 -5.26 -8.26 -8.58
CA ASN A 118 -4.68 -7.38 -9.60
C ASN A 118 -3.44 -6.62 -9.12
N THR A 119 -3.13 -6.66 -7.81
CA THR A 119 -1.98 -5.98 -7.21
C THR A 119 -0.75 -6.88 -7.16
#